data_AF-D9PLX2-F1
#
_entry.id   AF-D9PLX2-F1
#
_cell.length_a   1.000
_cell.length_b   1.000
_cell.length_c   1.000
_cell.angle_alpha   90.00
_cell.angle_beta   90.00
_cell.angle_gamma   90.00
#
_symmetry.space_group_name_H-M   'P 1'
#
loop_
_entity.id
_entity.type
_entity.pdbx_description
1 polymer ?
#
loop_
_entity_poly.entity_id
_entity_poly.type
_entity_poly.pdbx_seq_one_letter_code
_entity_poly.pdbx_strand_id
1 'polypeptide(L)'
;MASATERRADLARTTLSVLFIGGLLAGSLWVLSPFLAAFIWAIMIVVATWPLMLRVERAFGGRRGPAVAVMSLGLLAILVVPLVVAIDAVIGQADAFVALLERLPSLTLPAAPAWLDKVPFAGDRLQATWNQFAGAGMADLMTQVQPHARKVA
;
A
#
# COMPACT_ATOMS: atom_id res chain seq x y z
N MET A 1 32.74 18.14 47.23
CA MET A 1 31.47 17.39 47.07
C MET A 1 30.73 17.73 45.76
N ALA A 2 30.73 18.99 45.30
CA ALA A 2 30.07 19.40 44.04
C ALA A 2 30.54 18.66 42.77
N SER A 3 31.82 18.31 42.65
CA SER A 3 32.41 17.68 41.45
C SER A 3 32.02 16.21 41.20
N ALA A 4 31.35 15.54 42.16
CA ALA A 4 30.86 14.17 41.97
C ALA A 4 29.46 14.13 41.36
N THR A 5 28.63 15.15 41.65
CA THR A 5 27.25 15.23 41.15
C THR A 5 27.21 15.62 39.67
N GLU A 6 28.06 16.57 39.24
CA GLU A 6 28.21 16.94 37.82
C GLU A 6 28.63 15.74 36.96
N ARG A 7 29.64 14.97 37.38
CA ARG A 7 30.08 13.77 36.66
C ARG A 7 28.97 12.72 36.52
N ARG A 8 28.12 12.55 37.54
CA ARG A 8 26.99 11.61 37.49
C ARG A 8 25.91 12.08 36.51
N ALA A 9 25.63 13.39 36.46
CA ALA A 9 24.66 13.96 35.53
C ALA A 9 25.12 13.82 34.06
N ASP A 10 26.40 14.03 33.78
CA ASP A 10 26.97 13.86 32.43
C ASP A 10 26.96 12.40 31.96
N LEU A 11 27.25 11.45 32.87
CA LEU A 11 27.17 10.03 32.56
C LEU A 11 25.72 9.60 32.29
N ALA A 12 24.76 10.07 33.08
CA ALA A 12 23.35 9.80 32.86
C ALA A 12 22.85 10.38 31.52
N ARG A 13 23.22 11.62 31.19
CA ARG A 13 22.90 12.27 29.92
C ARG A 13 23.51 11.54 28.73
N THR A 14 24.78 11.16 28.82
CA THR A 14 25.47 10.43 27.75
C THR A 14 24.84 9.06 27.54
N THR A 15 24.60 8.32 28.62
CA THR A 15 23.95 6.99 28.56
C THR A 15 22.55 7.06 27.97
N LEU A 16 21.74 8.05 28.38
CA LEU A 16 20.40 8.26 27.83
C LEU A 16 20.45 8.63 26.33
N SER A 17 21.40 9.48 25.93
CA SER A 17 21.58 9.87 24.53
C SER A 17 21.98 8.68 23.67
N VAL A 18 22.92 7.84 24.15
CA VAL A 18 23.34 6.62 23.45
C VAL A 18 22.18 5.62 23.35
N LEU A 19 21.41 5.42 24.43
CA LEU A 19 20.22 4.56 24.42
C LEU A 19 19.15 5.06 23.43
N PHE A 20 18.93 6.37 23.39
CA PHE A 20 17.94 6.96 22.48
C PHE A 20 18.37 6.81 21.01
N ILE A 21 19.63 7.11 20.70
CA ILE A 21 20.19 6.90 19.36
C ILE A 21 20.16 5.42 18.99
N GLY A 22 20.54 4.53 19.91
CA GLY A 22 20.50 3.08 19.71
C GLY A 22 19.09 2.56 19.45
N GLY A 23 18.10 3.05 20.21
CA GLY A 23 16.68 2.73 20.01
C GLY A 23 16.15 3.24 18.68
N LEU A 24 16.52 4.45 18.27
CA LEU A 24 16.18 5.00 16.95
C LEU A 24 16.79 4.16 15.82
N LEU A 25 18.07 3.76 15.94
CA LEU A 25 18.70 2.87 14.97
C LEU A 25 17.99 1.52 14.89
N ALA A 26 17.72 0.90 16.05
CA ALA A 26 17.05 -0.40 16.10
C ALA A 26 15.64 -0.32 15.51
N GLY A 27 14.86 0.70 15.85
CA GLY A 27 13.53 0.93 15.28
C GLY A 27 13.59 1.19 13.77
N SER A 28 14.54 1.98 13.30
CA SER A 28 14.77 2.22 11.88
C SER A 28 15.12 0.93 11.12
N LEU A 29 16.02 0.11 11.67
CA LEU A 29 16.41 -1.16 11.07
C LEU A 29 15.27 -2.19 11.12
N TRP A 30 14.43 -2.15 12.15
CA TRP A 30 13.25 -3.01 12.26
C TRP A 30 12.23 -2.71 11.15
N VAL A 31 11.95 -1.42 10.92
CA VAL A 31 11.08 -0.98 9.83
C VAL A 31 11.71 -1.30 8.46
N LEU A 32 13.02 -1.17 8.34
CA LEU A 32 13.74 -1.46 7.10
C LEU A 32 13.92 -2.97 6.84
N SER A 33 13.92 -3.81 7.87
CA SER A 33 14.11 -5.27 7.82
C SER A 33 13.35 -5.97 6.67
N PRO A 34 12.02 -5.80 6.51
CA PRO A 34 11.29 -6.42 5.40
C PRO A 34 11.74 -5.91 4.01
N PHE A 35 12.31 -4.71 3.94
CA PHE A 35 12.83 -4.13 2.70
C PHE A 35 14.27 -4.51 2.41
N LEU A 36 15.05 -5.02 3.38
CA LEU A 36 16.44 -5.44 3.16
C LEU A 36 16.53 -6.50 2.06
N ALA A 37 15.60 -7.46 2.05
CA ALA A 37 15.56 -8.50 1.02
C ALA A 37 15.37 -7.90 -0.38
N ALA A 38 14.47 -6.93 -0.53
CA ALA A 38 14.27 -6.19 -1.78
C ALA A 38 15.50 -5.36 -2.16
N PHE A 39 16.16 -4.73 -1.19
CA PHE A 39 17.39 -3.97 -1.40
C PHE A 39 18.54 -4.84 -1.89
N ILE A 40 18.76 -6.01 -1.28
CA ILE A 40 19.79 -6.96 -1.70
C ILE A 40 19.55 -7.39 -3.15
N TRP A 41 18.29 -7.71 -3.48
CA TRP A 41 17.91 -8.05 -4.85
C TRP A 41 18.12 -6.90 -5.83
N ALA A 42 17.76 -5.67 -5.47
CA ALA A 42 17.98 -4.49 -6.29
C ALA A 42 19.48 -4.24 -6.52
N ILE A 43 20.31 -4.33 -5.48
CA ILE A 43 21.77 -4.20 -5.58
C ILE A 43 22.34 -5.28 -6.50
N MET A 44 21.89 -6.53 -6.37
CA MET A 44 22.30 -7.63 -7.24
C MET A 44 22.00 -7.32 -8.71
N ILE A 45 20.79 -6.82 -9.02
CA ILE A 45 20.41 -6.42 -10.38
C ILE A 45 21.27 -5.25 -10.87
N VAL A 46 21.50 -4.22 -10.04
CA VAL A 46 22.34 -3.07 -10.40
C VAL A 46 23.76 -3.50 -10.73
N VAL A 47 24.36 -4.35 -9.89
CA VAL A 47 25.73 -4.88 -10.10
C VAL A 47 25.79 -5.71 -11.38
N ALA A 48 24.79 -6.56 -11.61
CA ALA A 48 24.69 -7.36 -12.84
C ALA A 48 24.44 -6.50 -14.10
N THR A 49 23.75 -5.36 -13.95
CA THR A 49 23.39 -4.44 -15.05
C THR A 49 24.48 -3.41 -15.34
N TRP A 50 25.40 -3.16 -14.41
CA TRP A 50 26.56 -2.28 -14.60
C TRP A 50 27.35 -2.50 -15.91
N PRO A 51 27.70 -3.74 -16.31
CA PRO A 51 28.36 -3.97 -17.60
C PRO A 51 27.49 -3.62 -18.81
N LEU A 52 26.15 -3.71 -18.69
CA LEU A 52 25.22 -3.28 -19.74
C LEU A 52 25.23 -1.75 -19.86
N MET A 53 25.25 -1.03 -18.74
CA MET A 53 25.39 0.43 -18.71
C MET A 53 26.69 0.89 -19.38
N LEU A 54 27.81 0.23 -19.07
CA LEU A 54 29.09 0.51 -19.72
C LEU A 54 29.08 0.20 -21.22
N ARG A 55 28.35 -0.84 -21.67
CA ARG A 55 28.17 -1.15 -23.09
C ARG A 55 27.38 -0.06 -23.80
N VAL A 56 26.30 0.42 -23.18
CA VAL A 56 25.49 1.53 -23.70
C VAL A 56 26.33 2.82 -23.74
N GLU A 57 27.08 3.13 -22.69
CA GLU A 57 28.00 4.28 -22.67
C GLU A 57 29.03 4.23 -23.80
N ARG A 58 29.59 3.04 -24.09
CA ARG A 58 30.49 2.85 -25.24
C ARG A 58 29.77 2.98 -26.58
N ALA A 59 28.54 2.50 -26.71
CA ALA A 59 27.73 2.67 -27.92
C ALA A 59 27.44 4.15 -28.22
N PHE A 60 27.31 4.98 -27.18
CA PHE A 60 27.18 6.44 -27.28
C PHE A 60 28.54 7.18 -27.38
N GLY A 61 29.63 6.47 -27.65
CA GLY A 61 30.95 7.06 -27.89
C GLY A 61 31.62 7.63 -26.64
N GLY A 62 31.31 7.10 -25.44
CA GLY A 62 31.91 7.55 -24.17
C GLY A 62 31.31 8.83 -23.60
N ARG A 63 30.22 9.35 -24.19
CA ARG A 63 29.52 10.54 -23.70
C ARG A 63 28.49 10.13 -22.65
N ARG A 64 28.79 10.45 -21.38
CA ARG A 64 27.94 10.11 -20.22
C ARG A 64 26.53 10.71 -20.26
N GLY A 65 26.38 11.92 -20.81
CA GLY A 65 25.09 12.63 -20.85
C GLY A 65 23.94 11.84 -21.50
N PRO A 66 24.03 11.45 -22.79
CA PRO A 66 22.98 10.68 -23.44
C PRO A 66 22.76 9.29 -22.83
N ALA A 67 23.82 8.62 -22.37
CA ALA A 67 23.69 7.32 -21.71
C ALA A 67 22.89 7.41 -20.39
N VAL A 68 23.14 8.44 -19.58
CA VAL A 68 22.38 8.70 -18.35
C VAL A 68 20.93 9.06 -18.67
N ALA A 69 20.68 9.91 -19.67
CA ALA A 69 19.32 10.28 -20.05
C ALA A 69 18.49 9.05 -20.47
N VAL A 70 19.04 8.17 -21.30
CA VAL A 70 18.37 6.92 -21.73
C VAL A 70 18.13 5.98 -20.55
N MET A 71 19.11 5.81 -19.67
CA MET A 71 18.97 4.97 -18.48
C MET A 71 17.95 5.53 -17.50
N SER A 72 17.96 6.84 -17.25
CA SER A 72 16.96 7.52 -16.42
C SER A 72 15.56 7.37 -17.01
N LEU A 73 15.40 7.52 -18.32
CA LEU A 73 14.12 7.30 -18.99
C LEU A 73 13.67 5.83 -18.89
N GLY A 74 14.60 4.89 -19.03
CA GLY A 74 14.34 3.46 -18.90
C GLY A 74 13.91 3.08 -17.49
N LEU A 75 14.60 3.57 -16.46
CA LEU A 75 14.23 3.41 -15.05
C LEU A 75 12.85 4.02 -14.75
N LEU A 76 12.60 5.23 -15.27
CA LEU A 76 11.30 5.89 -15.14
C LEU A 76 10.20 5.05 -15.79
N ALA A 77 10.43 4.54 -17.00
CA ALA A 77 9.48 3.67 -17.69
C ALA A 77 9.23 2.37 -16.92
N ILE A 78 10.29 1.71 -16.41
CA ILE A 78 10.17 0.51 -15.57
C ILE A 78 9.32 0.75 -14.31
N LEU A 79 9.26 1.98 -13.81
CA LEU A 79 8.43 2.33 -12.66
C LEU A 79 7.00 2.74 -13.07
N VAL A 80 6.87 3.62 -14.07
CA VAL A 80 5.60 4.19 -14.50
C VAL A 80 4.73 3.16 -15.23
N VAL A 81 5.32 2.32 -16.09
CA VAL A 81 4.57 1.32 -16.87
C VAL A 81 3.84 0.32 -15.97
N PRO A 82 4.49 -0.37 -15.01
CA PRO A 82 3.76 -1.29 -14.14
C PRO A 82 2.75 -0.57 -13.24
N LEU A 83 2.97 0.70 -12.88
CA LEU A 83 1.99 1.47 -12.14
C LEU A 83 0.73 1.72 -12.96
N VAL A 84 0.89 2.13 -14.23
CA VAL A 84 -0.24 2.29 -15.16
C VAL A 84 -0.94 0.96 -15.40
N VAL A 85 -0.19 -0.12 -15.65
CA VAL A 85 -0.74 -1.48 -15.82
C VAL A 85 -1.49 -1.95 -14.57
N ALA A 86 -0.98 -1.64 -13.36
CA ALA A 86 -1.65 -1.98 -12.12
C ALA A 86 -2.97 -1.19 -11.96
N ILE A 87 -2.98 0.09 -12.31
CA ILE A 87 -4.19 0.92 -12.30
C ILE A 87 -5.21 0.37 -13.33
N ASP A 88 -4.78 0.07 -14.55
CA ASP A 88 -5.63 -0.51 -15.59
C ASP A 88 -6.16 -1.90 -15.19
N ALA A 89 -5.36 -2.71 -14.51
CA ALA A 89 -5.81 -4.01 -14.00
C ALA A 89 -6.88 -3.85 -12.91
N VAL A 90 -6.77 -2.82 -12.06
CA VAL A 90 -7.80 -2.50 -11.05
C VAL A 90 -9.08 -1.98 -11.70
N ILE A 91 -8.97 -1.12 -12.72
CA ILE A 91 -10.12 -0.55 -13.44
C ILE A 91 -10.79 -1.59 -14.36
N GLY A 92 -10.03 -2.38 -15.11
CA GLY A 92 -10.55 -3.41 -16.01
C GLY A 92 -11.23 -4.57 -15.27
N GLN A 93 -10.82 -4.85 -14.03
CA GLN A 93 -11.55 -5.77 -13.15
C GLN A 93 -12.75 -5.10 -12.46
N ALA A 94 -12.83 -3.76 -12.46
CA ALA A 94 -14.00 -3.05 -11.95
C ALA A 94 -15.21 -3.28 -12.86
N ASP A 95 -15.04 -3.36 -14.18
CA ASP A 95 -16.14 -3.69 -15.11
C ASP A 95 -16.67 -5.11 -14.89
N ALA A 96 -15.79 -6.07 -14.58
CA ALA A 96 -16.21 -7.42 -14.17
C ALA A 96 -16.95 -7.41 -12.82
N PHE A 97 -16.56 -6.52 -11.91
CA PHE A 97 -17.25 -6.30 -10.64
C PHE A 97 -18.63 -5.67 -10.87
N VAL A 98 -18.74 -4.66 -11.74
CA VAL A 98 -20.00 -4.01 -12.14
C VAL A 98 -20.90 -4.99 -12.86
N ALA A 99 -20.40 -5.80 -13.80
CA ALA A 99 -21.17 -6.83 -14.49
C ALA A 99 -21.63 -7.96 -13.55
N LEU A 100 -20.84 -8.31 -12.54
CA LEU A 100 -21.26 -9.22 -11.47
C LEU A 100 -22.35 -8.57 -10.60
N LEU A 101 -22.20 -7.28 -10.25
CA LEU A 101 -23.17 -6.46 -9.52
C LEU A 101 -24.47 -6.20 -10.28
N GLU A 102 -24.44 -6.15 -11.61
CA GLU A 102 -25.60 -6.02 -12.50
C GLU A 102 -26.31 -7.36 -12.75
N ARG A 103 -25.63 -8.49 -12.53
CA ARG A 103 -26.26 -9.83 -12.53
C ARG A 103 -26.81 -10.21 -11.15
N LEU A 104 -26.25 -9.65 -10.09
CA LEU A 104 -26.73 -9.75 -8.70
C LEU A 104 -28.18 -9.29 -8.44
N PRO A 105 -28.84 -8.37 -9.17
CA PRO A 105 -30.24 -8.00 -8.92
C PRO A 105 -31.22 -9.09 -9.36
N SER A 106 -30.79 -9.98 -10.26
CA SER A 106 -31.57 -11.17 -10.68
C SER A 106 -31.33 -12.38 -9.76
N LEU A 107 -30.36 -12.29 -8.86
CA LEU A 107 -30.02 -13.30 -7.86
C LEU A 107 -30.37 -12.72 -6.48
N THR A 108 -31.51 -13.12 -5.92
CA THR A 108 -31.89 -12.84 -4.53
C THR A 108 -30.67 -12.82 -3.61
N LEU A 109 -30.45 -11.72 -2.88
CA LEU A 109 -29.31 -11.56 -1.98
C LEU A 109 -29.23 -12.79 -1.07
N PRO A 110 -28.12 -13.54 -1.08
CA PRO A 110 -27.99 -14.73 -0.25
C PRO A 110 -28.04 -14.36 1.23
N ALA A 111 -28.57 -15.28 2.04
CA ALA A 111 -28.66 -15.15 3.49
C ALA A 111 -27.32 -14.74 4.11
N ALA A 112 -27.39 -13.99 5.22
CA ALA A 112 -26.22 -13.42 5.88
C ALA A 112 -25.08 -14.43 6.07
N PRO A 113 -23.85 -14.13 5.62
CA PRO A 113 -22.71 -15.02 5.78
C PRO A 113 -22.43 -15.34 7.25
N ALA A 114 -22.17 -16.61 7.60
CA ALA A 114 -21.94 -17.05 8.99
C ALA A 114 -20.71 -16.42 9.69
N TRP A 115 -19.85 -15.70 8.94
CA TRP A 115 -18.75 -14.93 9.53
C TRP A 115 -19.22 -13.61 10.16
N LEU A 116 -20.39 -13.09 9.78
CA LEU A 116 -20.98 -11.90 10.38
C LEU A 116 -21.27 -12.11 11.87
N ASP A 117 -21.71 -13.31 12.26
CA ASP A 117 -21.97 -13.69 13.66
C ASP A 117 -20.71 -13.73 14.52
N LYS A 118 -19.53 -13.82 13.88
CA LYS A 118 -18.24 -13.86 14.59
C LYS A 118 -17.70 -12.47 14.91
N VAL A 119 -18.43 -11.38 14.58
CA VAL A 119 -18.02 -10.00 14.91
C VAL A 119 -18.44 -9.69 16.35
N PRO A 120 -17.49 -9.67 17.32
CA PRO A 120 -17.82 -9.33 18.69
C PRO A 120 -18.29 -7.87 18.73
N PHE A 121 -19.42 -7.63 19.39
CA PHE A 121 -20.19 -6.37 19.55
C PHE A 121 -21.33 -6.09 18.57
N ALA A 122 -21.31 -6.58 17.33
CA ALA A 122 -22.32 -6.17 16.33
C ALA A 122 -22.86 -7.29 15.42
N GLY A 123 -22.40 -8.54 15.57
CA GLY A 123 -22.77 -9.65 14.68
C GLY A 123 -24.27 -9.83 14.50
N ASP A 124 -25.03 -9.95 15.59
CA ASP A 124 -26.49 -10.16 15.53
C ASP A 124 -27.23 -9.00 14.85
N ARG A 125 -26.80 -7.75 15.09
CA ARG A 125 -27.40 -6.56 14.47
C ARG A 125 -27.07 -6.48 12.98
N LEU A 126 -25.84 -6.79 12.61
CA LEU A 126 -25.39 -6.84 11.22
C LEU A 126 -26.12 -7.96 10.47
N GLN A 127 -26.32 -9.11 11.10
CA GLN A 127 -27.02 -10.25 10.51
C GLN A 127 -28.52 -9.96 10.31
N ALA A 128 -29.19 -9.39 11.31
CA ALA A 128 -30.59 -9.00 11.21
C ALA A 128 -30.80 -7.94 10.11
N THR A 129 -29.91 -6.95 10.05
CA THR A 129 -29.92 -5.89 9.04
C THR A 129 -29.66 -6.44 7.64
N TRP A 130 -28.68 -7.36 7.50
CA TRP A 130 -28.38 -8.03 6.24
C TRP A 130 -29.57 -8.87 5.75
N ASN A 131 -30.22 -9.62 6.64
CA ASN A 131 -31.38 -10.42 6.29
C ASN A 131 -32.60 -9.55 5.92
N GLN A 132 -32.75 -8.38 6.54
CA GLN A 132 -33.79 -7.40 6.17
C GLN A 132 -33.56 -6.83 4.76
N PHE A 133 -32.31 -6.48 4.42
CA PHE A 133 -31.92 -6.04 3.08
C PHE A 133 -31.92 -7.17 2.05
N ALA A 134 -31.74 -8.42 2.48
CA ALA A 134 -31.83 -9.58 1.61
C ALA A 134 -33.28 -9.91 1.22
N GLY A 135 -34.23 -9.66 2.13
CA GLY A 135 -35.67 -9.83 1.89
C GLY A 135 -36.29 -8.66 1.09
N ALA A 136 -35.86 -7.42 1.36
CA ALA A 136 -36.23 -6.25 0.58
C ALA A 136 -35.17 -6.03 -0.50
N GLY A 137 -35.30 -6.73 -1.64
CA GLY A 137 -34.32 -6.67 -2.72
C GLY A 137 -33.96 -5.24 -3.15
N MET A 138 -32.83 -5.07 -3.82
CA MET A 138 -32.20 -3.80 -4.25
C MET A 138 -33.15 -2.74 -4.88
N ALA A 139 -34.32 -3.17 -5.36
CA ALA A 139 -35.41 -2.32 -5.83
C ALA A 139 -35.98 -1.38 -4.75
N ASP A 140 -36.05 -1.83 -3.49
CA ASP A 140 -36.58 -1.03 -2.38
C ASP A 140 -35.54 -0.03 -1.83
N LEU A 141 -34.25 -0.34 -2.01
CA LEU A 141 -33.15 0.59 -1.75
C LEU A 141 -33.15 1.75 -2.76
N MET A 142 -33.46 1.49 -4.05
CA MET A 142 -33.55 2.55 -5.05
C MET A 142 -34.73 3.51 -4.81
N THR A 143 -35.89 3.01 -4.34
CA THR A 143 -37.04 3.86 -3.98
C THR A 143 -36.76 4.69 -2.72
N GLN A 144 -35.93 4.20 -1.78
CA GLN A 144 -35.57 4.93 -0.56
C GLN A 144 -34.42 5.94 -0.76
N VAL A 145 -33.54 5.72 -1.74
CA VAL A 145 -32.46 6.66 -2.11
C VAL A 145 -32.98 7.81 -3.00
N GLN A 146 -34.02 7.57 -3.80
CA GLN A 146 -34.68 8.59 -4.64
C GLN A 146 -35.03 9.90 -3.91
N PRO A 147 -35.63 9.90 -2.69
CA PRO A 147 -35.98 11.14 -1.99
C PRO A 147 -34.76 11.92 -1.43
N HIS A 148 -33.58 11.32 -1.32
CA HIS A 148 -32.38 12.00 -0.79
C HIS A 148 -31.52 12.64 -1.89
N ALA A 149 -31.54 12.11 -3.11
CA ALA A 149 -30.91 12.74 -4.27
C ALA A 149 -31.59 14.07 -4.66
N ARG A 150 -32.90 14.18 -4.39
CA ARG A 150 -33.69 15.38 -4.72
C ARG A 150 -33.50 16.56 -3.74
N LYS A 151 -32.78 16.37 -2.63
CA LYS A 151 -32.48 17.44 -1.66
C LYS A 151 -31.11 18.10 -1.85
N VAL A 152 -30.35 17.69 -2.87
CA VAL A 152 -29.00 18.21 -3.17
C VAL A 152 -28.92 18.90 -4.54
N ALA A 153 -30.07 19.09 -5.22
CA ALA A 153 -30.21 19.94 -6.41
C ALA A 153 -31.11 21.13 -6.05
#